data_AF-A0A2M9H992-F1
#
_entry.id   AF-A0A2M9H992-F1
#
_cell.length_a   1.000
_cell.length_b   1.000
_cell.length_c   1.000
_cell.angle_alpha   90.00
_cell.angle_beta   90.00
_cell.angle_gamma   90.00
#
_symmetry.space_group_name_H-M   'P 1'
#
loop_
_entity.id
_entity.type
_entity.pdbx_description
1 polymer ?
#
loop_
_entity_poly.entity_id
_entity_poly.type
_entity_poly.pdbx_seq_one_letter_code
_entity_poly.pdbx_strand_id
1 'polypeptide(L)'
;MSQIILYNEKIDKMVFIQAELNDGKVSFTGLDQAGELDFATPADKIEPTLAALTTADTFTLNEGLDGKFKSMTYGEWEALRCAQASAGIKAKVDELDVADDVKAEIKGFFDSFTESMTVKYIQGKRSWGQIYGELFDDFAKLAK
;
A
#
# COMPACT_ATOMS: atom_id res chain seq x y z
N MET A 1 -1.84 -16.06 -16.89
CA MET A 1 -2.56 -14.78 -16.76
C MET A 1 -2.75 -14.49 -15.27
N SER A 2 -2.42 -13.29 -14.83
CA SER A 2 -2.49 -12.84 -13.45
C SER A 2 -3.26 -11.52 -13.38
N GLN A 3 -4.15 -11.38 -12.40
CA GLN A 3 -4.77 -10.09 -12.09
C GLN A 3 -3.77 -9.22 -11.33
N ILE A 4 -3.57 -7.98 -11.78
CA ILE A 4 -2.67 -7.00 -11.19
C ILE A 4 -3.48 -5.75 -10.82
N ILE A 5 -3.14 -5.16 -9.69
CA ILE A 5 -3.64 -3.84 -9.30
C ILE A 5 -2.83 -2.77 -10.01
N LEU A 6 -3.48 -1.89 -10.74
CA LEU A 6 -2.86 -0.67 -11.24
C LEU A 6 -3.29 0.48 -10.34
N TYR A 7 -2.35 1.18 -9.71
CA TYR A 7 -2.60 2.12 -8.62
C TYR A 7 -1.89 3.46 -8.85
N ASN A 8 -2.58 4.57 -8.56
CA ASN A 8 -1.98 5.90 -8.47
C ASN A 8 -1.98 6.36 -7.01
N GLU A 9 -0.78 6.53 -6.45
CA GLU A 9 -0.59 6.89 -5.06
C GLU A 9 -1.08 8.31 -4.72
N LYS A 10 -1.00 9.23 -5.68
CA LYS A 10 -1.33 10.64 -5.47
C LYS A 10 -2.81 10.89 -5.24
N ILE A 11 -3.67 10.12 -5.91
CA ILE A 11 -5.13 10.26 -5.85
C ILE A 11 -5.81 9.11 -5.11
N ASP A 12 -5.04 8.19 -4.53
CA ASP A 12 -5.51 6.99 -3.82
C ASP A 12 -6.59 6.22 -4.61
N LYS A 13 -6.31 5.92 -5.88
CA LYS A 13 -7.23 5.20 -6.77
C LYS A 13 -6.55 4.02 -7.44
N MET A 14 -7.29 2.91 -7.56
CA MET A 14 -6.84 1.71 -8.25
C MET A 14 -7.88 1.15 -9.22
N VAL A 15 -7.40 0.44 -10.23
CA VAL A 15 -8.19 -0.43 -11.11
C VAL A 15 -7.54 -1.80 -11.20
N PHE A 16 -8.28 -2.78 -11.71
CA PHE A 16 -7.78 -4.16 -11.86
C PHE A 16 -7.59 -4.47 -13.34
N ILE A 17 -6.37 -4.84 -13.70
CA ILE A 17 -6.01 -5.27 -15.05
C ILE A 17 -5.56 -6.73 -15.04
N GLN A 18 -5.58 -7.37 -16.21
CA GLN A 18 -4.95 -8.69 -16.38
C GLN A 18 -3.62 -8.52 -17.09
N ALA A 19 -2.60 -9.24 -16.63
CA ALA A 19 -1.32 -9.37 -17.31
C ALA A 19 -1.08 -10.83 -17.71
N GLU A 20 -0.55 -11.02 -18.92
CA GLU A 20 -0.11 -12.31 -19.40
C GLU A 20 1.37 -12.23 -19.76
N LEU A 21 2.16 -13.14 -19.18
CA LEU A 21 3.60 -13.22 -19.38
C LEU A 21 3.88 -14.47 -20.22
N ASN A 22 4.30 -14.27 -21.46
CA ASN A 22 4.62 -15.33 -22.42
C ASN A 22 5.98 -15.04 -23.08
N ASP A 23 6.92 -15.99 -22.99
CA ASP A 23 8.24 -15.91 -23.63
C ASP A 23 8.97 -14.57 -23.42
N GLY A 24 8.94 -14.07 -22.18
CA GLY A 24 9.59 -12.80 -21.80
C GLY A 24 8.89 -11.54 -22.29
N LYS A 25 7.70 -11.66 -22.89
CA LYS A 25 6.81 -10.55 -23.24
C LYS A 25 5.65 -10.46 -22.27
N VAL A 26 5.18 -9.24 -22.04
CA VAL A 26 4.01 -8.96 -21.20
C VAL A 26 2.95 -8.33 -22.09
N SER A 27 1.72 -8.82 -22.02
CA SER A 27 0.53 -8.18 -22.59
C SER A 27 -0.47 -7.87 -21.49
N PHE A 28 -1.22 -6.77 -21.66
CA PHE A 28 -2.24 -6.35 -20.71
C PHE A 28 -3.64 -6.41 -21.33
N THR A 29 -4.63 -6.79 -20.53
CA THR A 29 -6.05 -6.65 -20.85
C THR A 29 -6.70 -5.76 -19.79
N GLY A 30 -7.56 -4.83 -20.22
CA GLY A 30 -8.21 -3.84 -19.34
C GLY A 30 -7.38 -2.58 -19.08
N LEU A 31 -6.28 -2.37 -19.81
CA LEU A 31 -5.41 -1.20 -19.63
C LEU A 31 -6.08 0.12 -20.02
N ASP A 32 -7.17 0.08 -20.78
CA ASP A 32 -8.05 1.22 -21.03
C ASP A 32 -8.58 1.86 -19.73
N GLN A 33 -8.74 1.08 -18.66
CA GLN A 33 -9.11 1.57 -17.33
C GLN A 33 -8.03 2.47 -16.70
N ALA A 34 -6.78 2.47 -17.21
CA ALA A 34 -5.73 3.38 -16.73
C ALA A 34 -6.12 4.86 -16.92
N GLY A 35 -7.01 5.18 -17.86
CA GLY A 35 -7.56 6.53 -18.04
C GLY A 35 -8.31 7.05 -16.80
N GLU A 36 -8.72 6.16 -15.89
CA GLU A 36 -9.35 6.53 -14.63
C GLU A 36 -8.38 7.01 -13.54
N LEU A 37 -7.08 6.79 -13.73
CA LEU A 37 -6.07 6.92 -12.69
C LEU A 37 -5.21 8.19 -12.80
N ASP A 38 -5.46 9.06 -13.78
CA ASP A 38 -4.79 10.36 -13.94
C ASP A 38 -3.26 10.31 -13.73
N PHE A 39 -2.61 9.37 -14.41
CA PHE A 39 -1.16 9.18 -14.31
C PHE A 39 -0.39 10.38 -14.86
N ALA A 40 0.72 10.73 -14.20
CA ALA A 40 1.67 11.70 -14.72
C ALA A 40 2.40 11.16 -15.96
N THR A 41 2.56 9.84 -16.04
CA THR A 41 3.13 9.15 -17.20
C THR A 41 2.25 9.36 -18.44
N PRO A 42 2.80 9.84 -19.58
CA PRO A 42 2.05 10.02 -20.81
C PRO A 42 1.40 8.71 -21.28
N ALA A 43 0.18 8.79 -21.83
CA ALA A 43 -0.61 7.61 -22.19
C ALA A 43 0.12 6.63 -23.13
N ASP A 44 0.90 7.14 -24.09
CA ASP A 44 1.69 6.33 -25.03
C ASP A 44 2.92 5.66 -24.38
N LYS A 45 3.24 6.02 -23.13
CA LYS A 45 4.34 5.48 -22.33
C LYS A 45 3.88 4.55 -21.22
N ILE A 46 2.59 4.50 -20.89
CA ILE A 46 2.07 3.66 -19.79
C ILE A 46 2.39 2.20 -20.08
N GLU A 47 1.85 1.62 -21.15
CA GLU A 47 2.01 0.20 -21.46
C GLU A 47 3.47 -0.28 -21.51
N PRO A 48 4.40 0.37 -22.26
CA PRO A 48 5.79 -0.08 -22.28
C PRO A 48 6.49 0.07 -20.92
N THR A 49 6.11 1.07 -20.11
CA THR A 49 6.68 1.24 -18.75
C THR A 49 6.20 0.12 -17.83
N LEU A 50 4.90 -0.18 -17.86
CA LEU A 50 4.32 -1.27 -17.06
C LEU A 50 4.89 -2.64 -17.47
N ALA A 51 4.99 -2.91 -18.77
CA ALA A 51 5.52 -4.16 -19.30
C ALA A 51 6.97 -4.41 -18.84
N ALA A 52 7.81 -3.37 -18.84
CA ALA A 52 9.21 -3.47 -18.42
C ALA A 52 9.39 -3.75 -16.92
N LEU A 53 8.40 -3.42 -16.10
CA LEU A 53 8.43 -3.61 -14.64
C LEU A 53 7.75 -4.90 -14.18
N THR A 54 6.91 -5.50 -15.03
CA THR A 54 6.08 -6.63 -14.66
C THR A 54 6.88 -7.93 -14.62
N THR A 55 6.78 -8.64 -13.51
CA THR A 55 7.40 -9.95 -13.27
C THR A 55 6.36 -10.95 -12.77
N ALA A 56 6.75 -12.21 -12.57
CA ALA A 56 5.85 -13.25 -12.09
C ALA A 56 5.25 -12.95 -10.69
N ASP A 57 5.97 -12.19 -9.86
CA ASP A 57 5.57 -11.86 -8.49
C ASP A 57 4.87 -10.49 -8.37
N THR A 58 4.65 -9.80 -9.50
CA THR A 58 3.96 -8.51 -9.51
C THR A 58 2.51 -8.67 -9.08
N PHE A 59 2.16 -8.04 -7.96
CA PHE A 59 0.78 -7.92 -7.47
C PHE A 59 0.19 -6.55 -7.79
N THR A 60 1.01 -5.50 -7.68
CA THR A 60 0.62 -4.12 -7.95
C THR A 60 1.66 -3.42 -8.81
N LEU A 61 1.20 -2.61 -9.77
CA LEU A 61 1.98 -1.58 -10.45
C LEU A 61 1.52 -0.22 -9.93
N ASN A 62 2.39 0.50 -9.22
CA ASN A 62 2.07 1.74 -8.53
C ASN A 62 2.82 2.91 -9.16
N GLU A 63 2.13 3.96 -9.60
CA GLU A 63 2.73 5.29 -9.80
C GLU A 63 2.84 5.99 -8.44
N GLY A 64 4.05 6.02 -7.90
CA GLY A 64 4.33 6.63 -6.60
C GLY A 64 4.15 8.14 -6.59
N LEU A 65 4.28 8.75 -5.41
CA LEU A 65 4.20 10.20 -5.23
C LEU A 65 5.25 10.98 -6.04
N ASP A 66 6.34 10.33 -6.44
CA ASP A 66 7.38 10.89 -7.30
C ASP A 66 7.05 10.81 -8.80
N GLY A 67 5.86 10.30 -9.15
CA GLY A 67 5.39 10.14 -10.52
C GLY A 67 6.04 8.96 -11.26
N LYS A 68 6.71 8.05 -10.56
CA LYS A 68 7.38 6.89 -11.17
C LYS A 68 6.64 5.60 -10.87
N PHE A 69 6.55 4.75 -11.88
CA PHE A 69 6.03 3.40 -11.69
C PHE A 69 7.03 2.48 -10.98
N LYS A 70 6.50 1.65 -10.10
CA LYS A 70 7.19 0.52 -9.48
C LYS A 70 6.29 -0.71 -9.46
N SER A 71 6.88 -1.88 -9.65
CA SER A 71 6.24 -3.16 -9.34
C SER A 71 6.37 -3.45 -7.85
N MET A 72 5.29 -3.97 -7.25
CA MET A 72 5.24 -4.40 -5.87
C MET A 72 4.65 -5.80 -5.78
N THR A 73 5.24 -6.62 -4.92
CA THR A 73 4.68 -7.88 -4.44
C THR A 73 3.45 -7.61 -3.55
N TYR A 74 2.70 -8.67 -3.22
CA TYR A 74 1.58 -8.58 -2.28
C TYR A 74 2.00 -8.00 -0.92
N GLY A 75 3.15 -8.44 -0.40
CA GLY A 75 3.65 -7.96 0.90
C GLY A 75 4.02 -6.47 0.87
N GLU A 76 4.66 -6.01 -0.20
CA GLU A 76 5.00 -4.59 -0.38
C GLU A 76 3.75 -3.72 -0.54
N TRP A 77 2.74 -4.20 -1.25
CA TRP A 77 1.45 -3.53 -1.37
C TRP A 77 0.75 -3.38 -0.02
N GLU A 78 0.63 -4.47 0.74
CA GLU A 78 -0.02 -4.44 2.05
C GLU A 78 0.72 -3.53 3.04
N ALA A 79 2.07 -3.55 3.02
CA ALA A 79 2.88 -2.65 3.84
C ALA A 79 2.63 -1.17 3.48
N LEU A 80 2.57 -0.84 2.18
CA LEU A 80 2.22 0.51 1.71
C LEU A 80 0.83 0.94 2.20
N ARG A 81 -0.18 0.07 2.03
CA ARG A 81 -1.56 0.37 2.46
C ARG A 81 -1.66 0.55 3.97
N CYS A 82 -0.93 -0.24 4.76
CA CYS A 82 -0.86 -0.06 6.21
C CYS A 82 -0.24 1.29 6.58
N ALA A 83 0.85 1.70 5.92
CA ALA A 83 1.47 3.00 6.17
C ALA A 83 0.55 4.17 5.81
N GLN A 84 -0.19 4.08 4.70
CA GLN A 84 -1.16 5.10 4.29
C GLN A 84 -2.35 5.19 5.27
N ALA A 85 -2.90 4.04 5.69
CA ALA A 85 -3.96 4.00 6.70
C ALA A 85 -3.48 4.58 8.04
N SER A 86 -2.24 4.30 8.44
CA SER A 86 -1.60 4.87 9.63
C SER A 86 -1.44 6.38 9.54
N ALA A 87 -0.98 6.91 8.41
CA ALA A 87 -0.92 8.36 8.20
C ALA A 87 -2.31 9.01 8.32
N GLY A 88 -3.32 8.41 7.69
CA GLY A 88 -4.70 8.91 7.72
C GLY A 88 -5.32 8.88 9.12
N ILE A 89 -5.10 7.83 9.90
CA ILE A 89 -5.63 7.76 11.28
C ILE A 89 -4.89 8.72 12.21
N LYS A 90 -3.57 8.90 12.05
CA LYS A 90 -2.80 9.88 12.86
C LYS A 90 -3.25 11.32 12.62
N ALA A 91 -3.67 11.67 11.39
CA ALA A 91 -4.30 12.96 11.11
C ALA A 91 -5.63 13.13 11.87
N LYS A 92 -6.46 12.08 11.96
CA LYS A 92 -7.68 12.11 12.79
C LYS A 92 -7.39 12.23 14.29
N VAL A 93 -6.28 11.67 14.76
CA VAL A 93 -5.85 11.81 16.16
C VAL A 93 -5.49 13.27 16.48
N ASP A 94 -4.94 14.03 15.53
CA ASP A 94 -4.66 15.45 15.72
C ASP A 94 -5.93 16.28 15.97
N GLU A 95 -7.06 15.84 15.42
CA GLU A 95 -8.36 16.50 15.54
C GLU A 95 -9.09 16.19 16.86
N LEU A 96 -8.59 15.25 17.67
CA LEU A 96 -9.23 14.90 18.95
C LEU A 96 -9.11 16.02 19.98
N ASP A 97 -10.16 16.21 20.78
CA ASP A 97 -10.16 17.13 21.92
C ASP A 97 -9.63 16.43 23.18
N VAL A 98 -8.35 16.09 23.16
CA VAL A 98 -7.60 15.50 24.27
C VAL A 98 -6.21 16.14 24.36
N ALA A 99 -5.54 15.95 25.49
CA ALA A 99 -4.21 16.51 25.70
C ALA A 99 -3.16 15.96 24.69
N ASP A 100 -2.16 16.77 24.36
CA ASP A 100 -1.17 16.45 23.32
C ASP A 100 -0.32 15.21 23.65
N ASP A 101 -0.08 14.94 24.94
CA ASP A 101 0.58 13.73 25.42
C ASP A 101 -0.25 12.47 25.12
N VAL A 102 -1.57 12.54 25.31
CA VAL A 102 -2.49 11.45 24.95
C VAL A 102 -2.52 11.25 23.43
N LYS A 103 -2.51 12.32 22.63
CA LYS A 103 -2.40 12.23 21.16
C LYS A 103 -1.10 11.54 20.75
N ALA A 104 0.02 11.92 21.37
CA ALA A 104 1.33 11.33 21.08
C ALA A 104 1.36 9.83 21.43
N GLU A 105 0.76 9.44 22.55
CA GLU A 105 0.64 8.03 22.95
C GLU A 105 -0.19 7.22 21.93
N ILE A 106 -1.38 7.71 21.56
CA ILE A 106 -2.23 7.06 20.55
C ILE A 106 -1.51 6.92 19.21
N LYS A 107 -0.81 7.96 18.75
CA LYS A 107 -0.01 7.91 17.52
C LYS A 107 1.10 6.88 17.59
N GLY A 108 1.77 6.77 18.75
CA GLY A 108 2.79 5.76 19.02
C GLY A 108 2.27 4.33 18.82
N PHE A 109 1.04 4.04 19.25
CA PHE A 109 0.43 2.72 19.05
C PHE A 109 0.22 2.40 17.57
N PHE A 110 -0.25 3.38 16.79
CA PHE A 110 -0.39 3.19 15.34
C PHE A 110 0.96 3.01 14.64
N ASP A 111 2.01 3.70 15.10
CA ASP A 111 3.37 3.50 14.58
C ASP A 111 3.89 2.08 14.88
N SER A 112 3.77 1.60 16.13
CA SER A 112 4.17 0.24 16.52
C SER A 112 3.38 -0.85 15.80
N PHE A 113 2.07 -0.66 15.63
CA PHE A 113 1.23 -1.56 14.84
C PHE A 113 1.70 -1.62 13.37
N THR A 114 1.95 -0.45 12.76
CA THR A 114 2.36 -0.34 11.35
C THR A 114 3.74 -0.96 11.10
N GLU A 115 4.68 -0.74 12.02
CA GLU A 115 5.99 -1.40 11.98
C GLU A 115 5.83 -2.92 12.03
N SER A 116 5.01 -3.42 12.94
CA SER A 116 4.77 -4.86 13.09
C SER A 116 4.10 -5.48 11.87
N MET A 117 3.18 -4.75 11.23
CA MET A 117 2.57 -5.13 9.95
C MET A 117 3.59 -5.19 8.82
N THR A 118 4.54 -4.24 8.79
CA THR A 118 5.65 -4.27 7.83
C THR A 118 6.54 -5.48 8.04
N VAL A 119 6.91 -5.80 9.29
CA VAL A 119 7.69 -7.00 9.61
C VAL A 119 6.94 -8.28 9.20
N LYS A 120 5.63 -8.34 9.40
CA LYS A 120 4.80 -9.45 8.92
C LYS A 120 4.86 -9.58 7.41
N TYR A 121 4.51 -8.54 6.67
CA TYR A 121 4.28 -8.64 5.23
C TYR A 121 5.58 -8.69 4.41
N ILE A 122 6.63 -8.00 4.85
CA ILE A 122 7.91 -7.96 4.16
C ILE A 122 8.82 -9.11 4.62
N GLN A 123 8.85 -9.41 5.92
CA GLN A 123 9.81 -10.37 6.47
C GLN A 123 9.19 -11.74 6.82
N GLY A 124 7.86 -11.86 6.88
CA GLY A 124 7.19 -13.10 7.27
C GLY A 124 7.39 -13.50 8.74
N LYS A 125 7.85 -12.58 9.60
CA LYS A 125 8.30 -12.90 10.97
C LYS A 125 7.29 -12.67 12.08
N ARG A 126 6.09 -12.18 11.75
CA ARG A 126 5.03 -11.91 12.75
C ARG A 126 3.67 -12.44 12.29
N SER A 127 2.92 -12.97 13.24
CA SER A 127 1.54 -13.41 13.03
C SER A 127 0.55 -12.29 13.33
N TRP A 128 -0.65 -12.38 12.77
CA TRP A 128 -1.74 -11.46 13.09
C TRP A 128 -2.09 -11.45 14.58
N GLY A 129 -2.09 -12.62 15.22
CA GLY A 129 -2.41 -12.75 16.64
C GLY A 129 -1.43 -11.99 17.54
N GLN A 130 -0.12 -12.02 17.23
CA GLN A 130 0.87 -11.23 17.97
C GLN A 130 0.62 -9.73 17.82
N ILE A 131 0.40 -9.27 16.59
CA ILE A 131 0.24 -7.84 16.29
C ILE A 131 -1.02 -7.27 16.96
N TYR A 132 -2.15 -7.97 16.84
CA TYR A 132 -3.39 -7.53 17.49
C TYR A 132 -3.34 -7.68 19.02
N GLY A 133 -2.57 -8.64 19.55
CA GLY A 133 -2.30 -8.75 20.98
C GLY A 133 -1.54 -7.54 21.51
N GLU A 134 -0.46 -7.15 20.83
CA GLU A 134 0.32 -5.94 21.18
C GLU A 134 -0.54 -4.67 21.11
N LEU A 135 -1.37 -4.52 20.07
CA LEU A 135 -2.29 -3.39 19.96
C LEU A 135 -3.34 -3.37 21.08
N PHE A 136 -3.85 -4.53 21.49
CA PHE A 136 -4.78 -4.62 22.60
C PHE A 136 -4.11 -4.20 23.92
N ASP A 137 -2.89 -4.68 24.18
CA ASP A 137 -2.11 -4.31 25.36
C ASP A 137 -1.82 -2.80 25.40
N ASP A 138 -1.62 -2.18 24.24
CA ASP A 138 -1.46 -0.73 24.10
C ASP A 138 -2.76 0.02 24.45
N PHE A 139 -3.91 -0.37 23.88
CA PHE A 139 -5.19 0.24 24.23
C PHE A 139 -5.57 0.07 25.70
N ALA A 140 -5.25 -1.07 26.31
CA ALA A 140 -5.51 -1.32 27.72
C ALA A 140 -4.78 -0.32 28.65
N LYS A 141 -3.65 0.26 28.22
CA LYS A 141 -2.93 1.29 28.99
C LYS A 141 -3.69 2.61 29.06
N LEU A 142 -4.50 2.94 28.06
CA LEU A 142 -5.32 4.15 27.99
C LEU A 142 -6.59 4.08 28.84
N ALA A 143 -7.06 2.88 29.19
CA ALA A 143 -8.31 2.67 29.93
C ALA A 143 -8.19 2.97 31.45
N LYS A 144 -7.25 3.84 31.85
CA LYS A 144 -6.98 4.18 33.25
C LYS A 144 -7.83 5.33 33.76
#